data_AF-A0AAW9UCL4-F1
#
_entry.id   AF-A0AAW9UCL4-F1
#
_cell.length_a   1.000
_cell.length_b   1.000
_cell.length_c   1.000
_cell.angle_alpha   90.00
_cell.angle_beta   90.00
_cell.angle_gamma   90.00
#
_symmetry.space_group_name_H-M   'P 1'
#
loop_
_entity.id
_entity.type
_entity.pdbx_description
1 polymer ?
#
loop_
_entity_poly.entity_id
_entity_poly.type
_entity_poly.pdbx_seq_one_letter_code
_entity_poly.pdbx_strand_id
1 'polypeptide(L)'
;MNFLKTAKSGTQMTYNDFQKIADTLIKQDGRYTVPFFKASEIKNMPAATTKDAQTNTIEPLDVWDSWPVQDVRTGQVANWNGYQLVIAMMGVPNQNDNHIYLLYNKYGDNELSHWKNAGPIFGYNATALSQEWSGSAVLNSDNSIQLFYTRVDTSDNNTNHQKIASATLYLTDNNGNVSLAQVANDHIVFEGDSYYYQTYDQWKATNKGADNIAMRDAHVIEDDNGDRYLVFEASTGSENYQGEEQIYNWLNYGGDDAFNIKSLFRILSNDDIKSRATWANAAIGILKLNKDEKNPKVAELYSPLISAPMVSDEIERPNVVKLGNKYYLFAATRLNRGSNDDAWMNANYTVGDNVAMVGYVADSLTGSYKPLNDSGVVLTASVPANWRTATYSYYAVPVTGKDDQLLVTSYMTNRNGVAGEGMDSTWAPSFLLQINPDNTTTVLAKMTNQGDWIWDDSSENLGMIGDLDSAALPGERDKPVDWDLIGYGLKPHDPATPNDPETPTTPETPETPNTPETPKTPENPGTPQTPETPNTPEVPLTPENPKQPETQTNNRLPQTGNNANKAVIGLGMGTLLSMFGLAGINKRRFN
;
A
#
# COMPACT_ATOMS: atom_id res chain seq x y z
N MET A 1 29.83 -8.61 -2.69
CA MET A 1 29.02 -7.80 -3.61
C MET A 1 28.74 -8.60 -4.87
N ASN A 2 27.48 -8.59 -5.29
CA ASN A 2 26.97 -9.14 -6.52
C ASN A 2 26.60 -7.99 -7.47
N PHE A 3 27.19 -7.96 -8.67
CA PHE A 3 27.02 -6.90 -9.67
C PHE A 3 26.17 -7.33 -10.87
N LEU A 4 25.29 -8.33 -10.69
CA LEU A 4 24.28 -8.66 -11.69
C LEU A 4 23.49 -7.40 -12.08
N LYS A 5 23.15 -7.28 -13.37
CA LYS A 5 22.47 -6.10 -13.92
C LYS A 5 20.97 -6.30 -14.15
N THR A 6 20.47 -7.51 -13.93
CA THR A 6 19.08 -7.88 -14.19
C THR A 6 18.30 -7.93 -12.88
N ALA A 7 17.25 -7.11 -12.77
CA ALA A 7 16.32 -7.20 -11.66
C ALA A 7 15.59 -8.54 -11.68
N LYS A 8 15.34 -9.11 -10.50
CA LYS A 8 14.69 -10.42 -10.36
C LYS A 8 13.19 -10.34 -10.12
N SER A 9 12.69 -9.22 -9.61
CA SER A 9 11.32 -9.08 -9.09
C SER A 9 10.70 -7.73 -9.48
N GLY A 10 10.58 -7.47 -10.79
CA GLY A 10 10.02 -6.21 -11.31
C GLY A 10 10.93 -5.00 -11.14
N THR A 11 10.32 -3.81 -11.22
CA THR A 11 11.01 -2.53 -10.98
C THR A 11 11.28 -2.36 -9.49
N GLN A 12 12.48 -1.92 -9.13
CA GLN A 12 12.86 -1.79 -7.71
C GLN A 12 12.70 -0.34 -7.24
N MET A 13 12.07 -0.14 -6.08
CA MET A 13 12.34 1.05 -5.26
C MET A 13 13.71 0.86 -4.64
N THR A 14 14.71 1.59 -5.14
CA THR A 14 16.09 1.43 -4.68
C THR A 14 16.36 2.25 -3.43
N TYR A 15 17.49 1.99 -2.76
CA TYR A 15 17.93 2.74 -1.59
C TYR A 15 18.15 4.24 -1.90
N ASN A 16 18.62 4.54 -3.12
CA ASN A 16 18.76 5.91 -3.62
C ASN A 16 17.39 6.57 -3.88
N ASP A 17 16.42 5.83 -4.43
CA ASP A 17 15.06 6.36 -4.63
C ASP A 17 14.40 6.69 -3.30
N PHE A 18 14.53 5.80 -2.31
CA PHE A 18 14.06 6.03 -0.95
C PHE A 18 14.69 7.29 -0.33
N GLN A 19 16.02 7.47 -0.47
CA GLN A 19 16.70 8.69 -0.01
C GLN A 19 16.14 9.94 -0.72
N LYS A 20 15.93 9.89 -2.04
CA LYS A 20 15.37 11.01 -2.80
C LYS A 20 13.93 11.34 -2.42
N ILE A 21 13.11 10.33 -2.11
CA ILE A 21 11.74 10.53 -1.60
C ILE A 21 11.80 11.26 -0.26
N ALA A 22 12.63 10.80 0.68
CA ALA A 22 12.82 11.46 1.97
C ALA A 22 13.36 12.90 1.82
N ASP A 23 14.36 13.11 0.96
CA ASP A 23 14.92 14.43 0.68
C ASP A 23 13.87 15.37 0.06
N THR A 24 12.97 14.85 -0.78
CA THR A 24 11.87 15.61 -1.38
C THR A 24 10.83 16.00 -0.34
N LEU A 25 10.49 15.09 0.59
CA LEU A 25 9.62 15.38 1.72
C LEU A 25 10.21 16.48 2.61
N ILE A 26 11.49 16.38 2.97
CA ILE A 26 12.21 17.40 3.77
C ILE A 26 12.19 18.76 3.06
N LYS A 27 12.34 18.75 1.72
CA LYS A 27 12.26 19.95 0.89
C LYS A 27 10.86 20.55 0.80
N GLN A 28 9.79 19.87 1.21
CA GLN A 28 8.40 20.37 1.14
C GLN A 28 8.12 21.14 -0.17
N ASP A 29 8.43 20.48 -1.28
CA ASP A 29 8.27 21.04 -2.62
C ASP A 29 6.78 21.05 -2.98
N GLY A 30 6.23 22.21 -3.36
CA GLY A 30 4.81 22.39 -3.68
C GLY A 30 4.30 21.52 -4.83
N ARG A 31 5.19 20.92 -5.63
CA ARG A 31 4.82 19.94 -6.67
C ARG A 31 4.33 18.61 -6.09
N TYR A 32 4.81 18.22 -4.91
CA TYR A 32 4.58 16.90 -4.31
C TYR A 32 4.00 16.98 -2.90
N THR A 33 4.11 18.13 -2.24
CA THR A 33 3.65 18.25 -0.86
C THR A 33 2.13 18.22 -0.82
N VAL A 34 1.58 17.35 0.04
CA VAL A 34 0.13 17.29 0.26
C VAL A 34 -0.37 18.68 0.68
N PRO A 35 -1.41 19.24 0.03
CA PRO A 35 -1.87 20.59 0.33
C PRO A 35 -2.19 20.77 1.80
N PHE A 36 -1.96 21.97 2.33
CA PHE A 36 -2.50 22.32 3.63
C PHE A 36 -4.04 22.32 3.58
N PHE A 37 -4.65 21.70 4.59
CA PHE A 37 -6.09 21.69 4.80
C PHE A 37 -6.45 22.64 5.93
N LYS A 38 -7.58 23.33 5.81
CA LYS A 38 -8.05 24.24 6.86
C LYS A 38 -8.60 23.44 8.04
N ALA A 39 -7.82 23.31 9.10
CA ALA A 39 -8.11 22.43 10.23
C ALA A 39 -9.46 22.73 10.90
N SER A 40 -9.87 24.00 10.95
CA SER A 40 -11.15 24.42 11.55
C SER A 40 -12.39 23.91 10.83
N GLU A 41 -12.26 23.47 9.57
CA GLU A 41 -13.39 22.97 8.77
C GLU A 41 -13.53 21.44 8.85
N ILE A 42 -12.54 20.73 9.43
CA ILE A 42 -12.49 19.27 9.45
C ILE A 42 -13.41 18.72 10.54
N LYS A 43 -14.38 17.89 10.11
CA LYS A 43 -15.41 17.28 10.97
C LYS A 43 -15.27 15.77 10.98
N ASN A 44 -15.62 15.13 12.09
CA ASN A 44 -15.84 13.68 12.11
C ASN A 44 -17.00 13.35 11.16
N MET A 45 -16.96 12.17 10.55
CA MET A 45 -17.99 11.78 9.60
C MET A 45 -19.31 11.47 10.34
N PRO A 46 -20.43 12.15 10.03
CA PRO A 46 -21.68 11.90 10.74
C PRO A 46 -22.17 10.46 10.64
N ALA A 47 -21.97 9.82 9.48
CA ALA A 47 -22.30 8.42 9.23
C ALA A 47 -21.42 7.41 10.02
N ALA A 48 -20.35 7.88 10.68
CA ALA A 48 -19.49 7.04 11.49
C ALA A 48 -19.97 6.89 12.94
N THR A 49 -20.95 7.68 13.38
CA THR A 49 -21.73 7.34 14.58
C THR A 49 -22.77 6.31 14.19
N THR A 50 -22.40 5.03 14.31
CA THR A 50 -23.18 3.90 13.79
C THR A 50 -23.05 2.71 14.71
N LYS A 51 -23.81 1.65 14.40
CA LYS A 51 -23.71 0.39 15.13
C LYS A 51 -22.37 -0.29 14.82
N ASP A 52 -21.58 -0.55 15.86
CA ASP A 52 -20.30 -1.24 15.73
C ASP A 52 -20.48 -2.75 15.45
N ALA A 53 -19.55 -3.33 14.67
CA ALA A 53 -19.57 -4.72 14.22
C ALA A 53 -19.27 -5.71 15.34
N GLN A 54 -18.46 -5.33 16.33
CA GLN A 54 -18.07 -6.19 17.45
C GLN A 54 -18.98 -6.01 18.66
N THR A 55 -19.30 -4.77 19.04
CA THR A 55 -20.10 -4.48 20.25
C THR A 55 -21.59 -4.52 20.00
N ASN A 56 -22.03 -4.35 18.75
CA ASN A 56 -23.43 -4.28 18.37
C ASN A 56 -24.18 -3.11 19.07
N THR A 57 -23.45 -2.06 19.48
CA THR A 57 -23.98 -0.80 20.05
C THR A 57 -23.65 0.38 19.14
N ILE A 58 -24.39 1.49 19.28
CA ILE A 58 -24.08 2.72 18.52
C ILE A 58 -22.87 3.39 19.18
N GLU A 59 -21.78 3.51 18.43
CA GLU A 59 -20.51 4.09 18.87
C GLU A 59 -20.01 5.11 17.82
N PRO A 60 -19.20 6.11 18.21
CA PRO A 60 -18.41 6.88 17.26
C PRO A 60 -17.23 6.01 16.77
N LEU A 61 -17.16 5.77 15.46
CA LEU A 61 -16.09 4.99 14.85
C LEU A 61 -15.07 5.91 14.16
N ASP A 62 -13.79 5.51 14.22
CA ASP A 62 -12.79 5.97 13.25
C ASP A 62 -13.18 5.45 11.86
N VAL A 63 -12.96 6.25 10.81
CA VAL A 63 -13.05 5.83 9.40
C VAL A 63 -11.72 6.12 8.72
N TRP A 64 -11.07 5.09 8.17
CA TRP A 64 -9.76 5.23 7.52
C TRP A 64 -9.78 4.78 6.06
N ASP A 65 -9.07 3.71 5.76
CA ASP A 65 -8.93 3.12 4.45
C ASP A 65 -10.29 2.91 3.79
N SER A 66 -10.51 3.58 2.66
CA SER A 66 -11.79 3.60 1.97
C SER A 66 -11.59 3.52 0.47
N TRP A 67 -12.53 2.92 -0.25
CA TRP A 67 -12.47 2.77 -1.70
C TRP A 67 -13.88 2.82 -2.32
N PRO A 68 -14.04 3.48 -3.47
CA PRO A 68 -15.32 3.52 -4.15
C PRO A 68 -15.63 2.15 -4.77
N VAL A 69 -16.92 1.87 -4.95
CA VAL A 69 -17.33 0.93 -5.99
C VAL A 69 -17.09 1.63 -7.32
N GLN A 70 -16.27 1.03 -8.18
CA GLN A 70 -15.79 1.65 -9.41
C GLN A 70 -16.08 0.82 -10.66
N ASP A 71 -15.98 1.45 -11.82
CA ASP A 71 -15.91 0.76 -13.09
C ASP A 71 -14.54 0.04 -13.21
N VAL A 72 -14.58 -1.24 -13.57
CA VAL A 72 -13.39 -2.10 -13.52
C VAL A 72 -12.32 -1.75 -14.55
N ARG A 73 -12.66 -1.07 -15.65
CA ARG A 73 -11.70 -0.70 -16.70
C ARG A 73 -11.16 0.71 -16.51
N THR A 74 -12.06 1.64 -16.25
CA THR A 74 -11.74 3.07 -16.17
C THR A 74 -11.34 3.51 -14.77
N GLY A 75 -11.72 2.76 -13.72
CA GLY A 75 -11.52 3.15 -12.32
C GLY A 75 -12.44 4.27 -11.84
N GLN A 76 -13.35 4.76 -12.67
CA GLN A 76 -14.27 5.84 -12.30
C GLN A 76 -15.30 5.35 -11.28
N VAL A 77 -15.74 6.21 -10.36
CA VAL A 77 -16.77 5.89 -9.37
C VAL A 77 -18.05 5.45 -10.10
N ALA A 78 -18.56 4.28 -9.74
CA ALA A 78 -19.73 3.70 -10.37
C ALA A 78 -21.03 4.34 -9.86
N ASN A 79 -21.98 4.57 -10.78
CA ASN A 79 -23.32 5.00 -10.44
C ASN A 79 -24.24 3.79 -10.26
N TRP A 80 -24.46 3.40 -9.01
CA TRP A 80 -25.38 2.32 -8.67
C TRP A 80 -26.76 2.89 -8.36
N ASN A 81 -27.71 2.79 -9.29
CA ASN A 81 -29.10 3.23 -9.12
C ASN A 81 -29.26 4.69 -8.61
N GLY A 82 -28.38 5.60 -9.04
CA GLY A 82 -28.37 7.01 -8.61
C GLY A 82 -27.57 7.26 -7.33
N TYR A 83 -26.80 6.28 -6.85
CA TYR A 83 -25.92 6.38 -5.70
C TYR A 83 -24.46 6.19 -6.08
N GLN A 84 -23.59 6.89 -5.36
CA GLN A 84 -22.19 6.53 -5.21
C GLN A 84 -22.03 5.68 -3.95
N LEU A 85 -21.20 4.65 -4.03
CA LEU A 85 -20.99 3.67 -2.97
C LEU A 85 -19.51 3.63 -2.63
N VAL A 86 -19.19 3.60 -1.34
CA VAL A 86 -17.82 3.51 -0.84
C VAL A 86 -17.80 2.47 0.26
N ILE A 87 -16.78 1.61 0.25
CA ILE A 87 -16.53 0.66 1.32
C ILE A 87 -15.35 1.20 2.13
N ALA A 88 -15.48 1.19 3.45
CA ALA A 88 -14.47 1.73 4.35
C ALA A 88 -14.19 0.79 5.50
N MET A 89 -12.93 0.73 5.93
CA MET A 89 -12.57 0.22 7.23
C MET A 89 -13.03 1.21 8.31
N MET A 90 -13.74 0.69 9.31
CA MET A 90 -14.21 1.44 10.47
C MET A 90 -14.08 0.60 11.74
N GLY A 91 -13.99 1.28 12.88
CA GLY A 91 -13.95 0.63 14.18
C GLY A 91 -13.82 1.63 15.32
N VAL A 92 -14.08 1.17 16.54
CA VAL A 92 -14.01 2.01 17.74
C VAL A 92 -12.54 2.40 18.00
N PRO A 93 -12.24 3.70 18.19
CA PRO A 93 -10.90 4.14 18.52
C PRO A 93 -10.31 3.39 19.71
N ASN A 94 -9.01 3.10 19.63
CA ASN A 94 -8.22 2.44 20.67
C ASN A 94 -8.61 0.98 20.95
N GLN A 95 -9.39 0.36 20.07
CA GLN A 95 -9.70 -1.07 20.07
C GLN A 95 -9.08 -1.78 18.86
N ASN A 96 -8.83 -3.09 19.00
CA ASN A 96 -8.51 -3.93 17.85
C ASN A 96 -9.83 -4.26 17.14
N ASP A 97 -10.26 -3.33 16.30
CA ASP A 97 -11.58 -3.31 15.70
C ASP A 97 -11.43 -2.88 14.24
N ASN A 98 -11.31 -3.85 13.34
CA ASN A 98 -10.98 -3.62 11.94
C ASN A 98 -11.98 -4.39 11.08
N HIS A 99 -13.09 -3.73 10.76
CA HIS A 99 -14.16 -4.29 9.93
C HIS A 99 -14.55 -3.33 8.83
N ILE A 100 -15.10 -3.86 7.74
CA ILE A 100 -15.48 -3.06 6.58
C ILE A 100 -16.98 -2.79 6.53
N TYR A 101 -17.32 -1.55 6.20
CA TYR A 101 -18.67 -1.02 6.17
C TYR A 101 -18.99 -0.48 4.80
N LEU A 102 -20.27 -0.54 4.43
CA LEU A 102 -20.77 0.09 3.22
C LEU A 102 -21.34 1.48 3.54
N LEU A 103 -20.80 2.51 2.90
CA LEU A 103 -21.30 3.87 2.94
C LEU A 103 -21.86 4.26 1.57
N TYR A 104 -22.88 5.11 1.57
CA TYR A 104 -23.54 5.55 0.34
C TYR A 104 -24.00 6.99 0.40
N ASN A 105 -23.97 7.66 -0.75
CA ASN A 105 -24.54 8.99 -0.97
C ASN A 105 -25.18 9.06 -2.37
N LYS A 106 -25.99 10.09 -2.64
CA LYS A 106 -26.44 10.35 -4.01
C LYS A 106 -25.23 10.60 -4.92
N TYR A 107 -25.29 10.09 -6.14
CA TYR A 107 -24.18 10.22 -7.09
C TYR A 107 -23.97 11.70 -7.46
N GLY A 108 -22.75 12.23 -7.25
CA GLY A 108 -22.42 13.65 -7.42
C GLY A 108 -22.90 14.57 -6.29
N ASP A 109 -23.32 14.02 -5.15
CA ASP A 109 -23.57 14.80 -3.93
C ASP A 109 -22.27 14.92 -3.12
N ASN A 110 -21.80 16.15 -2.96
CA ASN A 110 -20.49 16.49 -2.42
C ASN A 110 -20.51 16.73 -0.89
N GLU A 111 -21.67 16.59 -0.23
CA GLU A 111 -21.81 16.92 1.19
C GLU A 111 -21.48 15.72 2.10
N LEU A 112 -20.42 15.83 2.92
CA LEU A 112 -20.02 14.80 3.89
C LEU A 112 -21.20 14.35 4.78
N SER A 113 -22.07 15.30 5.15
CA SER A 113 -23.20 15.05 6.05
C SER A 113 -24.35 14.25 5.42
N HIS A 114 -24.38 14.10 4.09
CA HIS A 114 -25.40 13.34 3.38
C HIS A 114 -25.04 11.86 3.23
N TRP A 115 -23.77 11.49 3.44
CA TRP A 115 -23.36 10.09 3.50
C TRP A 115 -24.12 9.36 4.59
N LYS A 116 -24.51 8.12 4.27
CA LYS A 116 -25.19 7.20 5.18
C LYS A 116 -24.42 5.91 5.27
N ASN A 117 -24.64 5.18 6.37
CA ASN A 117 -24.00 3.91 6.65
C ASN A 117 -25.02 2.77 6.51
N ALA A 118 -24.75 1.79 5.65
CA ALA A 118 -25.58 0.60 5.44
C ALA A 118 -25.22 -0.56 6.39
N GLY A 119 -24.21 -0.36 7.24
CA GLY A 119 -23.72 -1.33 8.23
C GLY A 119 -22.44 -2.07 7.80
N PRO A 120 -21.89 -2.90 8.71
CA PRO A 120 -20.75 -3.76 8.43
C PRO A 120 -21.16 -4.85 7.45
N ILE A 121 -20.30 -5.10 6.46
CA ILE A 121 -20.61 -6.02 5.35
C ILE A 121 -20.85 -7.45 5.86
N PHE A 122 -20.10 -7.88 6.87
CA PHE A 122 -20.19 -9.24 7.42
C PHE A 122 -21.03 -9.35 8.71
N GLY A 123 -21.80 -8.31 9.04
CA GLY A 123 -22.76 -8.32 10.15
C GLY A 123 -22.19 -7.92 11.51
N TYR A 124 -22.98 -8.15 12.57
CA TYR A 124 -22.81 -7.52 13.89
C TYR A 124 -22.40 -8.49 15.02
N ASN A 125 -21.62 -9.52 14.71
CA ASN A 125 -21.03 -10.42 15.72
C ASN A 125 -19.55 -10.65 15.40
N ALA A 126 -18.90 -9.62 14.90
CA ALA A 126 -17.50 -9.68 14.53
C ALA A 126 -16.61 -9.77 15.77
N THR A 127 -15.37 -10.20 15.58
CA THR A 127 -14.41 -10.34 16.69
C THR A 127 -13.03 -9.93 16.20
N ALA A 128 -12.17 -9.50 17.12
CA ALA A 128 -10.79 -9.17 16.80
C ALA A 128 -9.97 -10.34 16.20
N LEU A 129 -10.49 -11.58 16.30
CA LEU A 129 -9.87 -12.78 15.75
C LEU A 129 -10.05 -12.93 14.23
N SER A 130 -11.10 -12.34 13.66
CA SER A 130 -11.39 -12.39 12.23
C SER A 130 -11.71 -10.99 11.78
N GLN A 131 -10.79 -10.38 11.05
CA GLN A 131 -10.87 -8.98 10.64
C GLN A 131 -11.00 -8.88 9.12
N GLU A 132 -11.47 -7.72 8.67
CA GLU A 132 -11.52 -7.36 7.27
C GLU A 132 -10.74 -6.07 7.05
N TRP A 133 -9.69 -6.14 6.24
CA TRP A 133 -8.92 -4.99 5.82
C TRP A 133 -9.17 -4.65 4.34
N SER A 134 -8.43 -3.66 3.86
CA SER A 134 -8.60 -2.98 2.59
C SER A 134 -8.63 -3.88 1.35
N GLY A 135 -9.16 -3.31 0.28
CA GLY A 135 -9.19 -3.89 -1.05
C GLY A 135 -9.86 -2.95 -2.06
N SER A 136 -10.76 -3.47 -2.88
CA SER A 136 -11.43 -2.74 -3.95
C SER A 136 -12.81 -3.34 -4.26
N ALA A 137 -13.67 -2.60 -4.96
CA ALA A 137 -14.99 -3.09 -5.33
C ALA A 137 -15.42 -2.59 -6.71
N VAL A 138 -16.14 -3.45 -7.45
CA VAL A 138 -16.65 -3.13 -8.79
C VAL A 138 -18.09 -3.59 -8.96
N LEU A 139 -18.82 -2.99 -9.90
CA LEU A 139 -20.13 -3.51 -10.29
C LEU A 139 -19.97 -4.74 -11.19
N ASN A 140 -20.75 -5.77 -10.87
CA ASN A 140 -20.97 -6.91 -11.75
C ASN A 140 -21.98 -6.58 -12.84
N SER A 141 -22.01 -7.41 -13.87
CA SER A 141 -22.95 -7.32 -14.99
C SER A 141 -24.44 -7.32 -14.58
N ASP A 142 -24.79 -7.90 -13.43
CA ASP A 142 -26.16 -7.93 -12.89
C ASP A 142 -26.43 -6.86 -11.81
N ASN A 143 -25.54 -5.87 -11.71
CA ASN A 143 -25.63 -4.76 -10.76
C ASN A 143 -25.44 -5.17 -9.27
N SER A 144 -25.02 -6.41 -8.99
CA SER A 144 -24.39 -6.75 -7.72
C SER A 144 -22.98 -6.16 -7.64
N ILE A 145 -22.38 -6.11 -6.45
CA ILE A 145 -21.02 -5.60 -6.26
C ILE A 145 -20.09 -6.78 -6.05
N GLN A 146 -19.00 -6.86 -6.82
CA GLN A 146 -17.89 -7.74 -6.46
C GLN A 146 -16.93 -6.99 -5.55
N LEU A 147 -16.79 -7.50 -4.34
CA LEU A 147 -15.83 -7.03 -3.36
C LEU A 147 -14.58 -7.89 -3.42
N PHE A 148 -13.42 -7.25 -3.42
CA PHE A 148 -12.13 -7.83 -3.07
C PHE A 148 -11.65 -7.15 -1.79
N TYR A 149 -11.21 -7.93 -0.82
CA TYR A 149 -10.83 -7.42 0.49
C TYR A 149 -9.79 -8.35 1.12
N THR A 150 -9.21 -7.92 2.21
CA THR A 150 -8.24 -8.73 2.96
C THR A 150 -8.94 -9.37 4.13
N ARG A 151 -8.99 -10.71 4.18
CA ARG A 151 -9.39 -11.45 5.38
C ARG A 151 -8.17 -11.66 6.25
N VAL A 152 -8.26 -11.30 7.53
CA VAL A 152 -7.16 -11.47 8.48
C VAL A 152 -7.59 -12.35 9.65
N ASP A 153 -6.87 -13.44 9.87
CA ASP A 153 -7.03 -14.32 11.03
C ASP A 153 -5.95 -14.02 12.06
N THR A 154 -6.35 -13.73 13.30
CA THR A 154 -5.42 -13.44 14.41
C THR A 154 -5.39 -14.50 15.51
N SER A 155 -6.00 -15.66 15.27
CA SER A 155 -6.06 -16.77 16.23
C SER A 155 -4.70 -17.40 16.53
N ASP A 156 -3.74 -17.32 15.60
CA ASP A 156 -2.37 -17.81 15.79
C ASP A 156 -1.50 -16.72 16.46
N ASN A 157 -1.46 -16.73 17.79
CA ASN A 157 -0.62 -15.84 18.61
C ASN A 157 -0.79 -14.33 18.31
N ASN A 158 -1.99 -13.89 17.92
CA ASN A 158 -2.29 -12.50 17.52
C ASN A 158 -1.48 -12.01 16.31
N THR A 159 -0.97 -12.91 15.48
CA THR A 159 -0.36 -12.55 14.19
C THR A 159 -1.44 -12.10 13.21
N ASN A 160 -1.10 -11.23 12.24
CA ASN A 160 -2.06 -10.80 11.23
C ASN A 160 -1.94 -11.70 9.99
N HIS A 161 -2.51 -12.91 10.03
CA HIS A 161 -2.50 -13.83 8.89
C HIS A 161 -3.46 -13.34 7.80
N GLN A 162 -2.90 -12.57 6.86
CA GLN A 162 -3.63 -11.91 5.78
C GLN A 162 -3.82 -12.81 4.57
N LYS A 163 -4.99 -12.71 3.94
CA LYS A 163 -5.36 -13.42 2.71
C LYS A 163 -6.21 -12.53 1.83
N ILE A 164 -6.00 -12.58 0.52
CA ILE A 164 -6.89 -11.91 -0.44
C ILE A 164 -8.16 -12.73 -0.57
N ALA A 165 -9.30 -12.12 -0.28
CA ALA A 165 -10.62 -12.74 -0.33
C ALA A 165 -11.55 -11.97 -1.29
N SER A 166 -12.64 -12.61 -1.67
CA SER A 166 -13.68 -11.99 -2.49
C SER A 166 -15.07 -12.44 -2.06
N ALA A 167 -16.06 -11.56 -2.21
CA ALA A 167 -17.47 -11.83 -1.97
C ALA A 167 -18.35 -11.02 -2.95
N THR A 168 -19.54 -11.51 -3.24
CA THR A 168 -20.55 -10.79 -4.02
C THR A 168 -21.59 -10.18 -3.07
N LEU A 169 -21.78 -8.86 -3.14
CA LEU A 169 -22.75 -8.12 -2.35
C LEU A 169 -23.99 -7.81 -3.19
N TYR A 170 -25.16 -8.16 -2.66
CA TYR A 170 -26.45 -7.77 -3.23
C TYR A 170 -27.07 -6.71 -2.34
N LEU A 171 -27.39 -5.56 -2.93
CA LEU A 171 -28.00 -4.44 -2.24
C LEU A 171 -29.46 -4.28 -2.63
N THR A 172 -30.24 -3.69 -1.74
CA THR A 172 -31.60 -3.21 -2.01
C THR A 172 -31.71 -1.73 -1.69
N ASP A 173 -32.55 -1.01 -2.43
CA ASP A 173 -32.96 0.36 -2.11
C ASP A 173 -34.45 0.39 -1.79
N ASN A 174 -34.80 0.74 -0.56
CA ASN A 174 -36.17 0.92 -0.12
C ASN A 174 -36.46 2.41 0.13
N ASN A 175 -36.93 3.12 -0.89
CA ASN A 175 -37.27 4.54 -0.85
C ASN A 175 -36.12 5.44 -0.37
N GLY A 176 -34.93 5.19 -0.87
CA GLY A 176 -33.72 5.95 -0.60
C GLY A 176 -32.93 5.50 0.63
N ASN A 177 -33.22 4.29 1.10
CA ASN A 177 -32.48 3.61 2.15
C ASN A 177 -31.80 2.37 1.56
N VAL A 178 -30.51 2.49 1.28
CA VAL A 178 -29.69 1.40 0.75
C VAL A 178 -29.32 0.46 1.90
N SER A 179 -29.51 -0.84 1.69
CA SER A 179 -29.16 -1.88 2.67
C SER A 179 -28.56 -3.11 1.99
N LEU A 180 -27.68 -3.81 2.71
CA LEU A 180 -27.13 -5.08 2.29
C LEU A 180 -28.19 -6.18 2.44
N ALA A 181 -28.60 -6.77 1.31
CA ALA A 181 -29.61 -7.83 1.28
C ALA A 181 -28.98 -9.22 1.41
N GLN A 182 -27.81 -9.43 0.80
CA GLN A 182 -27.11 -10.71 0.85
C GLN A 182 -25.61 -10.52 0.58
N VAL A 183 -24.79 -11.30 1.29
CA VAL A 183 -23.40 -11.58 0.92
C VAL A 183 -23.33 -13.02 0.44
N ALA A 184 -22.77 -13.24 -0.74
CA ALA A 184 -22.61 -14.56 -1.34
C ALA A 184 -21.16 -14.78 -1.78
N ASN A 185 -20.80 -16.04 -2.05
CA ASN A 185 -19.51 -16.43 -2.64
C ASN A 185 -18.30 -15.89 -1.87
N ASP A 186 -18.41 -15.73 -0.55
CA ASP A 186 -17.29 -15.37 0.29
C ASP A 186 -16.27 -16.52 0.35
N HIS A 187 -15.06 -16.27 -0.14
CA HIS A 187 -13.97 -17.24 -0.17
C HIS A 187 -12.60 -16.56 -0.28
N ILE A 188 -11.55 -17.34 -0.01
CA ILE A 188 -10.16 -16.92 -0.25
C ILE A 188 -9.82 -17.08 -1.73
N VAL A 189 -9.21 -16.06 -2.31
CA VAL A 189 -8.70 -16.03 -3.68
C VAL A 189 -7.21 -16.37 -3.72
N PHE A 190 -6.39 -15.77 -2.83
CA PHE A 190 -4.94 -15.93 -2.86
C PHE A 190 -4.27 -15.75 -1.48
N GLU A 191 -3.21 -16.54 -1.22
CA GLU A 191 -2.48 -16.61 0.07
C GLU A 191 -0.94 -16.59 -0.10
N GLY A 192 -0.45 -16.23 -1.29
CA GLY A 192 0.96 -16.37 -1.67
C GLY A 192 1.27 -17.73 -2.32
N ASP A 193 2.32 -17.78 -3.14
CA ASP A 193 2.72 -18.98 -3.90
C ASP A 193 4.11 -19.49 -3.53
N SER A 194 4.79 -18.83 -2.59
CA SER A 194 6.15 -19.10 -2.10
C SER A 194 7.30 -18.78 -3.05
N TYR A 195 7.03 -18.63 -4.35
CA TYR A 195 8.01 -18.24 -5.34
C TYR A 195 7.97 -16.75 -5.65
N TYR A 196 6.88 -16.23 -6.23
CA TYR A 196 6.75 -14.81 -6.49
C TYR A 196 6.43 -14.03 -5.21
N TYR A 197 5.52 -14.57 -4.39
CA TYR A 197 5.01 -13.92 -3.19
C TYR A 197 5.17 -14.80 -1.96
N GLN A 198 5.66 -14.20 -0.87
CA GLN A 198 5.86 -14.85 0.42
C GLN A 198 4.54 -15.41 0.97
N THR A 199 4.57 -16.60 1.56
CA THR A 199 3.42 -17.19 2.27
C THR A 199 3.52 -16.97 3.78
N TYR A 200 2.39 -17.11 4.48
CA TYR A 200 2.36 -17.09 5.95
C TYR A 200 3.34 -18.11 6.57
N ASP A 201 3.43 -19.32 6.01
CA ASP A 201 4.35 -20.36 6.49
C ASP A 201 5.82 -19.99 6.31
N GLN A 202 6.17 -19.35 5.18
CA GLN A 202 7.52 -18.84 4.95
C GLN A 202 7.88 -17.74 5.96
N TRP A 203 7.00 -16.74 6.11
CA TRP A 203 7.16 -15.69 7.11
C TRP A 203 7.35 -16.28 8.51
N LYS A 204 6.46 -17.19 8.93
CA LYS A 204 6.51 -17.82 10.26
C LYS A 204 7.81 -18.61 10.49
N ALA A 205 8.35 -19.22 9.44
CA ALA A 205 9.59 -19.98 9.51
C ALA A 205 10.84 -19.08 9.63
N THR A 206 10.81 -17.86 9.08
CA THR A 206 11.98 -16.96 9.04
C THR A 206 11.94 -15.82 10.04
N ASN A 207 10.75 -15.39 10.47
CA ASN A 207 10.56 -14.25 11.34
C ASN A 207 11.26 -14.43 12.70
N LYS A 208 12.07 -13.44 13.09
CA LYS A 208 12.73 -13.35 14.40
C LYS A 208 12.19 -12.22 15.28
N GLY A 209 10.98 -11.73 14.97
CA GLY A 209 10.27 -10.68 15.69
C GLY A 209 10.39 -9.28 15.06
N ALA A 210 10.95 -9.16 13.86
CA ALA A 210 11.18 -7.88 13.17
C ALA A 210 10.69 -7.86 11.71
N ASP A 211 10.17 -8.99 11.21
CA ASP A 211 9.72 -9.19 9.84
C ASP A 211 8.24 -8.80 9.69
N ASN A 212 7.90 -7.98 8.70
CA ASN A 212 6.50 -7.68 8.39
C ASN A 212 5.84 -8.86 7.65
N ILE A 213 4.51 -8.86 7.59
CA ILE A 213 3.74 -9.80 6.76
C ILE A 213 2.74 -9.03 5.91
N ALA A 214 2.70 -9.34 4.62
CA ALA A 214 1.79 -8.70 3.68
C ALA A 214 1.16 -9.68 2.67
N MET A 215 -0.16 -9.63 2.58
CA MET A 215 -0.97 -10.27 1.53
C MET A 215 -2.35 -9.58 1.50
N ARG A 216 -2.36 -8.30 1.11
CA ARG A 216 -3.49 -7.39 1.35
C ARG A 216 -3.73 -6.40 0.21
N ASP A 217 -4.74 -5.56 0.39
CA ASP A 217 -5.00 -4.37 -0.43
C ASP A 217 -5.21 -4.66 -1.92
N ALA A 218 -5.97 -5.73 -2.23
CA ALA A 218 -6.23 -6.14 -3.60
C ALA A 218 -7.06 -5.11 -4.38
N HIS A 219 -6.44 -4.44 -5.35
CA HIS A 219 -7.03 -3.54 -6.33
C HIS A 219 -7.36 -4.27 -7.64
N VAL A 220 -8.64 -4.28 -7.99
CA VAL A 220 -9.12 -4.89 -9.22
C VAL A 220 -9.01 -3.94 -10.41
N ILE A 221 -8.56 -4.48 -11.55
CA ILE A 221 -8.52 -3.77 -12.83
C ILE A 221 -8.77 -4.75 -13.98
N GLU A 222 -9.42 -4.29 -15.04
CA GLU A 222 -9.62 -5.04 -16.28
C GLU A 222 -8.88 -4.38 -17.45
N ASP A 223 -8.11 -5.18 -18.19
CA ASP A 223 -7.37 -4.71 -19.36
C ASP A 223 -8.27 -4.54 -20.60
N ASP A 224 -7.71 -4.13 -21.74
CA ASP A 224 -8.48 -3.95 -22.98
C ASP A 224 -9.05 -5.26 -23.54
N ASN A 225 -8.44 -6.41 -23.20
CA ASN A 225 -8.89 -7.74 -23.62
C ASN A 225 -10.04 -8.26 -22.74
N GLY A 226 -10.43 -7.53 -21.70
CA GLY A 226 -11.43 -7.96 -20.73
C GLY A 226 -10.90 -9.01 -19.75
N ASP A 227 -9.58 -9.11 -19.59
CA ASP A 227 -8.95 -9.91 -18.56
C ASP A 227 -8.90 -9.11 -17.25
N ARG A 228 -9.37 -9.72 -16.16
CA ARG A 228 -9.43 -9.11 -14.84
C ARG A 228 -8.21 -9.51 -14.03
N TYR A 229 -7.62 -8.54 -13.35
CA TYR A 229 -6.42 -8.68 -12.54
C TYR A 229 -6.67 -8.16 -11.14
N LEU A 230 -5.91 -8.68 -10.17
CA LEU A 230 -5.74 -8.06 -8.86
C LEU A 230 -4.28 -7.60 -8.75
N VAL A 231 -4.11 -6.34 -8.38
CA VAL A 231 -2.82 -5.75 -7.99
C VAL A 231 -2.86 -5.56 -6.47
N PHE A 232 -1.85 -6.03 -5.75
CA PHE A 232 -1.96 -6.19 -4.29
C PHE A 232 -0.62 -6.00 -3.59
N GLU A 233 -0.67 -5.66 -2.31
CA GLU A 233 0.53 -5.59 -1.47
C GLU A 233 0.89 -7.00 -0.99
N ALA A 234 2.18 -7.33 -1.10
CA ALA A 234 2.77 -8.57 -0.63
C ALA A 234 4.23 -8.35 -0.22
N SER A 235 4.91 -9.45 0.13
CA SER A 235 6.37 -9.52 0.23
C SER A 235 6.91 -10.48 -0.84
N THR A 236 8.12 -10.27 -1.33
CA THR A 236 8.72 -11.16 -2.35
C THR A 236 8.92 -12.58 -1.82
N GLY A 237 8.60 -13.59 -2.62
CA GLY A 237 8.90 -14.99 -2.35
C GLY A 237 10.32 -15.38 -2.75
N SER A 238 10.57 -16.69 -2.92
CA SER A 238 11.90 -17.24 -3.23
C SER A 238 12.53 -16.79 -4.55
N GLU A 239 11.78 -16.12 -5.44
CA GLU A 239 12.32 -15.43 -6.62
C GLU A 239 13.39 -14.38 -6.24
N ASN A 240 13.16 -13.61 -5.17
CA ASN A 240 14.08 -12.58 -4.68
C ASN A 240 13.92 -12.30 -3.17
N TYR A 241 13.98 -13.38 -2.38
CA TYR A 241 13.62 -13.37 -0.96
C TYR A 241 14.45 -12.40 -0.09
N GLN A 242 13.89 -12.02 1.06
CA GLN A 242 14.61 -11.31 2.11
C GLN A 242 15.80 -12.13 2.66
N GLY A 243 16.81 -11.44 3.19
CA GLY A 243 17.99 -12.07 3.75
C GLY A 243 19.19 -11.13 3.76
N GLU A 244 20.23 -11.49 4.50
CA GLU A 244 21.44 -10.66 4.60
C GLU A 244 22.13 -10.55 3.22
N GLU A 245 21.92 -11.52 2.33
CA GLU A 245 22.39 -11.45 0.95
C GLU A 245 21.90 -10.22 0.17
N GLN A 246 20.75 -9.65 0.51
CA GLN A 246 20.19 -8.49 -0.17
C GLN A 246 21.05 -7.24 0.00
N ILE A 247 21.75 -7.12 1.13
CA ILE A 247 22.73 -6.05 1.38
C ILE A 247 23.88 -6.13 0.37
N TYR A 248 24.20 -7.32 -0.13
CA TYR A 248 25.31 -7.50 -1.05
C TYR A 248 24.90 -7.43 -2.52
N ASN A 249 23.64 -7.13 -2.83
CA ASN A 249 23.13 -6.99 -4.20
C ASN A 249 23.23 -5.53 -4.67
N TRP A 250 24.07 -5.25 -5.67
CA TRP A 250 24.35 -3.87 -6.12
C TRP A 250 23.12 -3.16 -6.69
N LEU A 251 22.19 -3.90 -7.28
CA LEU A 251 20.97 -3.33 -7.88
C LEU A 251 20.07 -2.64 -6.84
N ASN A 252 20.06 -3.13 -5.60
CA ASN A 252 19.20 -2.58 -4.56
C ASN A 252 19.60 -1.15 -4.15
N TYR A 253 20.80 -0.69 -4.50
CA TYR A 253 21.29 0.65 -4.13
C TYR A 253 20.81 1.75 -5.07
N GLY A 254 20.87 1.54 -6.39
CA GLY A 254 20.31 2.45 -7.42
C GLY A 254 20.93 3.84 -7.56
N GLY A 255 22.03 4.14 -6.84
CA GLY A 255 22.79 5.38 -6.98
C GLY A 255 24.00 5.23 -7.88
N ASP A 256 24.81 6.30 -7.95
CA ASP A 256 26.16 6.19 -8.49
C ASP A 256 27.06 5.36 -7.56
N ASP A 257 28.23 4.94 -8.05
CA ASP A 257 29.12 4.06 -7.29
C ASP A 257 29.57 4.69 -5.96
N ALA A 258 29.72 6.02 -5.89
CA ALA A 258 30.12 6.70 -4.67
C ALA A 258 29.02 6.64 -3.60
N PHE A 259 27.77 6.90 -3.99
CA PHE A 259 26.60 6.72 -3.14
C PHE A 259 26.48 5.26 -2.68
N ASN A 260 26.55 4.30 -3.60
CA ASN A 260 26.35 2.89 -3.30
C ASN A 260 27.41 2.36 -2.30
N ILE A 261 28.69 2.72 -2.49
CA ILE A 261 29.76 2.35 -1.54
C ILE A 261 29.52 2.97 -0.16
N LYS A 262 29.15 4.26 -0.10
CA LYS A 262 28.88 4.94 1.17
C LYS A 262 27.70 4.31 1.90
N SER A 263 26.62 4.02 1.18
CA SER A 263 25.41 3.38 1.70
C SER A 263 25.69 1.97 2.19
N LEU A 264 26.48 1.17 1.46
CA LEU A 264 26.91 -0.16 1.92
C LEU A 264 27.62 -0.08 3.27
N PHE A 265 28.62 0.81 3.41
CA PHE A 265 29.31 0.97 4.68
C PHE A 265 28.40 1.49 5.78
N ARG A 266 27.47 2.39 5.46
CA ARG A 266 26.49 2.89 6.44
C ARG A 266 25.60 1.77 6.96
N ILE A 267 25.01 0.98 6.07
CA ILE A 267 24.18 -0.19 6.41
C ILE A 267 24.99 -1.15 7.29
N LEU A 268 26.21 -1.52 6.91
CA LEU A 268 27.04 -2.47 7.67
C LEU A 268 27.51 -1.93 9.03
N SER A 269 27.53 -0.60 9.23
CA SER A 269 28.00 0.05 10.45
C SER A 269 26.90 0.34 11.48
N ASN A 270 25.62 0.16 11.12
CA ASN A 270 24.47 0.44 11.98
C ASN A 270 23.59 -0.81 12.08
N ASP A 271 23.48 -1.38 13.28
CA ASP A 271 22.78 -2.64 13.52
C ASP A 271 21.28 -2.57 13.19
N ASP A 272 20.61 -1.44 13.40
CA ASP A 272 19.16 -1.30 13.11
C ASP A 272 18.93 -1.23 11.59
N ILE A 273 19.66 -0.35 10.90
CA ILE A 273 19.64 -0.25 9.43
C ILE A 273 19.97 -1.62 8.80
N LYS A 274 21.01 -2.31 9.30
CA LYS A 274 21.39 -3.64 8.82
C LYS A 274 20.26 -4.66 9.01
N SER A 275 19.65 -4.66 10.19
CA SER A 275 18.55 -5.56 10.51
C SER A 275 17.38 -5.30 9.57
N ARG A 276 16.90 -4.06 9.47
CA ARG A 276 15.80 -3.68 8.57
C ARG A 276 16.09 -4.02 7.12
N ALA A 277 17.31 -3.75 6.64
CA ALA A 277 17.73 -4.10 5.28
C ALA A 277 17.80 -5.62 5.03
N THR A 278 17.92 -6.42 6.08
CA THR A 278 17.90 -7.89 5.99
C THR A 278 16.46 -8.41 5.82
N TRP A 279 15.49 -7.77 6.46
CA TRP A 279 14.08 -8.19 6.47
C TRP A 279 13.27 -7.58 5.32
N ALA A 280 13.51 -6.32 5.00
CA ALA A 280 12.75 -5.54 4.03
C ALA A 280 12.66 -6.19 2.64
N ASN A 281 11.45 -6.53 2.23
CA ASN A 281 11.19 -7.11 0.91
C ASN A 281 9.77 -6.86 0.37
N ALA A 282 9.20 -5.69 0.65
CA ALA A 282 7.87 -5.30 0.15
C ALA A 282 7.76 -5.47 -1.37
N ALA A 283 6.57 -5.83 -1.83
CA ALA A 283 6.25 -6.07 -3.23
C ALA A 283 4.83 -5.59 -3.57
N ILE A 284 4.67 -5.02 -4.76
CA ILE A 284 3.36 -4.86 -5.39
C ILE A 284 3.20 -5.99 -6.40
N GLY A 285 2.38 -6.96 -6.05
CA GLY A 285 2.08 -8.13 -6.86
C GLY A 285 0.98 -7.89 -7.88
N ILE A 286 0.91 -8.78 -8.87
CA ILE A 286 -0.20 -8.87 -9.81
C ILE A 286 -0.54 -10.33 -10.12
N LEU A 287 -1.83 -10.61 -10.20
CA LEU A 287 -2.36 -11.90 -10.63
C LEU A 287 -3.53 -11.69 -11.60
N LYS A 288 -3.73 -12.66 -12.50
CA LYS A 288 -4.90 -12.71 -13.39
C LYS A 288 -5.96 -13.60 -12.78
N LEU A 289 -7.21 -13.14 -12.82
CA LEU A 289 -8.37 -13.93 -12.43
C LEU A 289 -8.93 -14.71 -13.62
N ASN A 290 -9.60 -15.83 -13.32
CA ASN A 290 -10.43 -16.51 -14.30
C ASN A 290 -11.65 -15.63 -14.67
N LYS A 291 -12.45 -16.08 -15.64
CA LYS A 291 -13.62 -15.35 -16.13
C LYS A 291 -14.86 -15.48 -15.23
N ASP A 292 -14.75 -16.11 -14.06
CA ASP A 292 -15.86 -16.19 -13.11
C ASP A 292 -15.92 -14.87 -12.33
N GLU A 293 -16.86 -14.01 -12.73
CA GLU A 293 -17.02 -12.68 -12.16
C GLU A 293 -17.35 -12.71 -10.66
N LYS A 294 -18.13 -13.71 -10.21
CA LYS A 294 -18.71 -13.75 -8.86
C LYS A 294 -18.00 -14.69 -7.89
N ASN A 295 -17.30 -15.69 -8.43
CA ASN A 295 -16.49 -16.63 -7.68
C ASN A 295 -15.09 -16.74 -8.30
N PRO A 296 -14.34 -15.62 -8.37
CA PRO A 296 -13.08 -15.53 -9.09
C PRO A 296 -12.00 -16.41 -8.48
N LYS A 297 -11.17 -17.00 -9.33
CA LYS A 297 -9.99 -17.78 -8.94
C LYS A 297 -8.76 -17.28 -9.67
N VAL A 298 -7.59 -17.48 -9.08
CA VAL A 298 -6.32 -17.21 -9.76
C VAL A 298 -6.20 -18.10 -11.00
N ALA A 299 -6.00 -17.47 -12.15
CA ALA A 299 -5.74 -18.11 -13.44
C ALA A 299 -4.25 -18.08 -13.80
N GLU A 300 -3.56 -16.99 -13.47
CA GLU A 300 -2.13 -16.80 -13.74
C GLU A 300 -1.49 -15.91 -12.66
N LEU A 301 -0.24 -16.19 -12.33
CA LEU A 301 0.60 -15.39 -11.42
C LEU A 301 1.77 -14.81 -12.21
N TYR A 302 2.17 -13.59 -11.87
CA TYR A 302 3.30 -12.90 -12.47
C TYR A 302 4.33 -12.56 -11.39
N SER A 303 5.57 -12.29 -11.80
CA SER A 303 6.55 -11.60 -10.94
C SER A 303 5.97 -10.26 -10.45
N PRO A 304 6.42 -9.75 -9.29
CA PRO A 304 5.99 -8.44 -8.80
C PRO A 304 6.16 -7.34 -9.85
N LEU A 305 5.23 -6.38 -9.86
CA LEU A 305 5.36 -5.16 -10.67
C LEU A 305 6.46 -4.27 -10.10
N ILE A 306 6.40 -4.07 -8.79
CA ILE A 306 7.34 -3.27 -7.99
C ILE A 306 7.84 -4.13 -6.83
N SER A 307 9.11 -3.98 -6.44
CA SER A 307 9.62 -4.53 -5.18
C SER A 307 10.61 -3.56 -4.50
N ALA A 308 10.82 -3.73 -3.19
CA ALA A 308 11.74 -2.92 -2.40
C ALA A 308 12.69 -3.77 -1.51
N PRO A 309 13.32 -4.83 -2.06
CA PRO A 309 14.26 -5.65 -1.28
C PRO A 309 15.39 -4.79 -0.75
N MET A 310 15.79 -5.00 0.51
CA MET A 310 16.73 -4.18 1.28
C MET A 310 16.19 -2.81 1.72
N VAL A 311 15.08 -2.32 1.17
CA VAL A 311 14.72 -0.89 1.23
C VAL A 311 13.51 -0.63 2.11
N SER A 312 12.38 -1.29 1.86
CA SER A 312 11.14 -1.11 2.64
C SER A 312 10.41 -2.44 2.81
N ASP A 313 9.70 -2.56 3.93
CA ASP A 313 8.86 -3.72 4.25
C ASP A 313 7.35 -3.40 4.23
N GLU A 314 6.98 -2.21 3.74
CA GLU A 314 5.58 -1.75 3.65
C GLU A 314 5.41 -0.79 2.46
N ILE A 315 4.62 -1.21 1.46
CA ILE A 315 4.19 -0.41 0.30
C ILE A 315 2.73 -0.75 0.06
N GLU A 316 1.84 0.07 0.60
CA GLU A 316 0.42 -0.25 0.80
C GLU A 316 -0.46 0.34 -0.30
N ARG A 317 -1.73 -0.07 -0.31
CA ARG A 317 -2.77 0.54 -1.15
C ARG A 317 -2.38 0.66 -2.63
N PRO A 318 -1.85 -0.40 -3.29
CA PRO A 318 -1.58 -0.31 -4.71
C PRO A 318 -2.86 0.03 -5.47
N ASN A 319 -2.77 1.00 -6.35
CA ASN A 319 -3.88 1.48 -7.16
C ASN A 319 -3.39 1.69 -8.58
N VAL A 320 -3.95 0.94 -9.52
CA VAL A 320 -3.65 1.09 -10.94
C VAL A 320 -4.78 1.80 -11.65
N VAL A 321 -4.46 2.91 -12.30
CA VAL A 321 -5.37 3.69 -13.14
C VAL A 321 -4.85 3.74 -14.56
N LYS A 322 -5.73 3.52 -15.54
CA LYS A 322 -5.40 3.71 -16.94
C LYS A 322 -5.77 5.12 -17.39
N LEU A 323 -4.79 5.87 -17.89
CA LEU A 323 -4.99 7.19 -18.48
C LEU A 323 -4.44 7.18 -19.90
N GLY A 324 -5.30 7.45 -20.88
CA GLY A 324 -4.98 7.26 -22.29
C GLY A 324 -4.55 5.82 -22.58
N ASN A 325 -3.32 5.65 -23.08
CA ASN A 325 -2.73 4.36 -23.41
C ASN A 325 -1.71 3.85 -22.36
N LYS A 326 -1.58 4.53 -21.22
CA LYS A 326 -0.62 4.17 -20.16
C LYS A 326 -1.33 3.71 -18.90
N TYR A 327 -0.64 2.86 -18.14
CA TYR A 327 -1.04 2.41 -16.82
C TYR A 327 -0.19 3.11 -15.77
N TYR A 328 -0.84 3.75 -14.81
CA TYR A 328 -0.21 4.43 -13.68
C TYR A 328 -0.49 3.63 -12.41
N LEU A 329 0.56 3.16 -11.75
CA LEU A 329 0.50 2.46 -10.48
C LEU A 329 0.91 3.43 -9.37
N PHE A 330 0.06 3.62 -8.38
CA PHE A 330 0.33 4.38 -7.16
C PHE A 330 0.32 3.46 -5.95
N ALA A 331 1.03 3.83 -4.89
CA ALA A 331 0.98 3.15 -3.60
C ALA A 331 1.30 4.13 -2.46
N ALA A 332 0.68 3.95 -1.30
CA ALA A 332 1.02 4.69 -0.09
C ALA A 332 2.19 4.00 0.64
N THR A 333 3.01 4.76 1.36
CA THR A 333 4.05 4.17 2.21
C THR A 333 4.38 5.09 3.38
N ARG A 334 4.83 4.49 4.47
CA ARG A 334 5.46 5.19 5.60
C ARG A 334 6.95 4.97 5.52
N LEU A 335 7.73 6.05 5.37
CA LEU A 335 9.18 5.91 5.26
C LEU A 335 9.79 5.33 6.55
N ASN A 336 9.14 5.43 7.71
CA ASN A 336 9.64 4.78 8.94
C ASN A 336 9.59 3.23 8.94
N ARG A 337 9.05 2.63 7.87
CA ARG A 337 9.11 1.20 7.55
C ARG A 337 10.30 0.85 6.64
N GLY A 338 11.01 1.87 6.16
CA GLY A 338 12.23 1.72 5.41
C GLY A 338 13.42 1.32 6.28
N SER A 339 14.47 0.84 5.63
CA SER A 339 15.72 0.46 6.28
C SER A 339 16.66 1.63 6.57
N ASN A 340 16.54 2.74 5.85
CA ASN A 340 17.41 3.90 6.03
C ASN A 340 16.89 4.83 7.14
N ASP A 341 17.28 4.54 8.38
CA ASP A 341 16.90 5.33 9.57
C ASP A 341 17.28 6.79 9.48
N ASP A 342 18.46 7.09 8.95
CA ASP A 342 18.90 8.48 8.80
C ASP A 342 17.95 9.29 7.92
N ALA A 343 17.40 8.67 6.86
CA ALA A 343 16.51 9.35 5.92
C ALA A 343 15.12 9.60 6.51
N TRP A 344 14.46 8.56 7.05
CA TRP A 344 13.10 8.73 7.55
C TRP A 344 13.04 9.49 8.88
N MET A 345 14.07 9.38 9.74
CA MET A 345 14.14 10.19 10.97
C MET A 345 14.29 11.67 10.64
N ASN A 346 15.06 12.02 9.61
CA ASN A 346 15.17 13.42 9.15
C ASN A 346 13.86 13.98 8.58
N ALA A 347 13.05 13.14 7.93
CA ALA A 347 11.69 13.50 7.53
C ALA A 347 10.83 13.85 8.76
N ASN A 348 10.83 13.00 9.80
CA ASN A 348 10.16 13.28 11.07
C ASN A 348 10.67 14.57 11.72
N TYR A 349 11.99 14.76 11.84
CA TYR A 349 12.54 15.97 12.43
C TYR A 349 12.13 17.25 11.70
N THR A 350 11.92 17.17 10.38
CA THR A 350 11.58 18.34 9.56
C THR A 350 10.08 18.61 9.56
N VAL A 351 9.26 17.60 9.29
CA VAL A 351 7.81 17.78 9.05
C VAL A 351 6.95 17.26 10.21
N GLY A 352 7.46 16.35 11.02
CA GLY A 352 6.72 15.67 12.08
C GLY A 352 5.93 14.44 11.61
N ASP A 353 6.12 14.05 10.34
CA ASP A 353 5.56 12.83 9.74
C ASP A 353 6.47 12.37 8.57
N ASN A 354 6.25 11.14 8.11
CA ASN A 354 7.08 10.45 7.12
C ASN A 354 6.26 9.70 6.05
N VAL A 355 4.98 10.06 5.88
CA VAL A 355 4.13 9.46 4.86
C VAL A 355 4.46 9.97 3.45
N ALA A 356 4.29 9.09 2.46
CA ALA A 356 4.39 9.43 1.05
C ALA A 356 3.40 8.63 0.19
N MET A 357 3.09 9.15 -0.99
CA MET A 357 2.56 8.34 -2.10
C MET A 357 3.65 8.22 -3.14
N VAL A 358 3.91 7.00 -3.59
CA VAL A 358 4.82 6.71 -4.70
C VAL A 358 4.04 6.32 -5.94
N GLY A 359 4.63 6.49 -7.12
CA GLY A 359 3.98 6.21 -8.38
C GLY A 359 4.92 5.84 -9.51
N TYR A 360 4.37 5.05 -10.44
CA TYR A 360 5.08 4.46 -11.56
C TYR A 360 4.18 4.42 -12.79
N VAL A 361 4.79 4.34 -13.99
CA VAL A 361 4.07 4.31 -15.27
C VAL A 361 4.59 3.21 -16.19
N ALA A 362 3.68 2.54 -16.91
CA ALA A 362 3.99 1.51 -17.91
C ALA A 362 3.09 1.63 -19.15
N ASP A 363 3.58 1.14 -20.29
CA ASP A 363 2.80 1.06 -21.54
C ASP A 363 1.83 -0.15 -21.55
N SER A 364 1.99 -1.08 -20.61
CA SER A 364 1.14 -2.27 -20.45
C SER A 364 0.99 -2.65 -18.99
N LEU A 365 -0.18 -3.16 -18.60
CA LEU A 365 -0.55 -3.47 -17.22
C LEU A 365 0.46 -4.38 -16.50
N THR A 366 0.91 -5.46 -17.15
CA THR A 366 1.89 -6.43 -16.61
C THR A 366 3.33 -6.16 -17.11
N GLY A 367 3.58 -4.95 -17.64
CA GLY A 367 4.86 -4.57 -18.22
C GLY A 367 5.88 -4.05 -17.20
N SER A 368 6.98 -3.51 -17.72
CA SER A 368 8.01 -2.87 -16.89
C SER A 368 7.60 -1.43 -16.56
N TYR A 369 7.37 -1.19 -15.27
CA TYR A 369 7.02 0.13 -14.74
C TYR A 369 8.26 1.02 -14.59
N LYS A 370 8.11 2.33 -14.82
CA LYS A 370 9.16 3.33 -14.58
C LYS A 370 8.71 4.28 -13.48
N PRO A 371 9.59 4.67 -12.54
CA PRO A 371 9.21 5.62 -11.49
C PRO A 371 8.80 6.97 -12.09
N LEU A 372 7.74 7.57 -11.57
CA LEU A 372 7.38 8.96 -11.84
C LEU A 372 8.33 9.91 -11.10
N ASN A 373 8.55 11.12 -11.62
CA ASN A 373 9.40 12.13 -10.97
C ASN A 373 10.79 11.60 -10.57
N ASP A 374 11.40 10.79 -11.45
CA ASP A 374 12.69 10.11 -11.31
C ASP A 374 12.77 9.04 -10.20
N SER A 375 12.35 9.34 -8.97
CA SER A 375 12.47 8.43 -7.80
C SER A 375 11.19 7.67 -7.47
N GLY A 376 10.10 7.97 -8.15
CA GLY A 376 8.77 7.46 -7.84
C GLY A 376 8.00 8.34 -6.85
N VAL A 377 8.55 9.45 -6.34
CA VAL A 377 7.80 10.34 -5.44
C VAL A 377 6.58 10.93 -6.16
N VAL A 378 5.41 10.96 -5.51
CA VAL A 378 4.21 11.63 -6.05
C VAL A 378 3.62 12.57 -5.01
N LEU A 379 3.46 12.10 -3.76
CA LEU A 379 3.03 12.91 -2.63
C LEU A 379 3.97 12.77 -1.43
N THR A 380 4.13 13.84 -0.66
CA THR A 380 4.91 13.85 0.59
C THR A 380 4.16 14.55 1.71
N ALA A 381 4.32 14.06 2.94
CA ALA A 381 3.75 14.66 4.15
C ALA A 381 4.02 16.16 4.26
N SER A 382 3.08 16.89 4.86
CA SER A 382 3.12 18.35 4.98
C SER A 382 2.88 18.89 6.39
N VAL A 383 2.39 18.05 7.30
CA VAL A 383 2.09 18.40 8.70
C VAL A 383 2.45 17.22 9.63
N PRO A 384 2.66 17.46 10.93
CA PRO A 384 2.94 16.42 11.90
C PRO A 384 1.85 15.35 12.00
N ALA A 385 2.25 14.10 12.26
CA ALA A 385 1.37 12.94 12.30
C ALA A 385 0.26 13.03 13.37
N ASN A 386 0.45 13.85 14.40
CA ASN A 386 -0.47 14.05 15.51
C ASN A 386 -1.32 15.33 15.39
N TRP A 387 -1.36 15.95 14.21
CA TRP A 387 -2.27 17.05 13.89
C TRP A 387 -3.57 16.50 13.30
N ARG A 388 -4.65 17.28 13.45
CA ARG A 388 -5.96 17.00 12.86
C ARG A 388 -5.89 16.78 11.35
N THR A 389 -5.02 17.51 10.67
CA THR A 389 -4.91 17.54 9.21
C THR A 389 -3.90 16.54 8.63
N ALA A 390 -3.28 15.71 9.46
CA ALA A 390 -2.43 14.60 8.99
C ALA A 390 -3.26 13.62 8.14
N THR A 391 -2.68 13.10 7.06
CA THR A 391 -3.39 12.22 6.11
C THR A 391 -2.58 10.97 5.81
N TYR A 392 -3.26 9.90 5.40
CA TYR A 392 -2.63 8.68 4.89
C TYR A 392 -3.62 7.89 4.04
N SER A 393 -3.20 6.74 3.48
CA SER A 393 -4.02 5.90 2.61
C SER A 393 -4.45 6.64 1.34
N TYR A 394 -3.51 7.33 0.70
CA TYR A 394 -3.75 8.06 -0.54
C TYR A 394 -4.24 7.11 -1.64
N TYR A 395 -5.33 7.48 -2.32
CA TYR A 395 -5.94 6.69 -3.38
C TYR A 395 -6.39 7.59 -4.52
N ALA A 396 -5.86 7.36 -5.71
CA ALA A 396 -6.10 8.16 -6.89
C ALA A 396 -7.33 7.66 -7.68
N VAL A 397 -8.32 8.53 -7.87
CA VAL A 397 -9.56 8.25 -8.59
C VAL A 397 -9.55 9.02 -9.92
N PRO A 398 -9.75 8.36 -11.07
CA PRO A 398 -9.80 9.05 -12.36
C PRO A 398 -11.00 9.99 -12.49
N VAL A 399 -10.78 11.14 -13.15
CA VAL A 399 -11.77 12.20 -13.31
C VAL A 399 -12.43 12.12 -14.68
N THR A 400 -13.76 12.08 -14.72
CA THR A 400 -14.52 12.06 -15.97
C THR A 400 -14.22 13.32 -16.80
N GLY A 401 -13.81 13.12 -18.06
CA GLY A 401 -13.52 14.21 -18.99
C GLY A 401 -12.15 14.87 -18.81
N LYS A 402 -11.31 14.38 -17.90
CA LYS A 402 -9.93 14.84 -17.72
C LYS A 402 -8.97 13.63 -17.68
N ASP A 403 -8.38 13.32 -18.82
CA ASP A 403 -7.50 12.16 -19.00
C ASP A 403 -6.06 12.39 -18.51
N ASP A 404 -5.77 13.57 -17.98
CA ASP A 404 -4.48 14.00 -17.43
C ASP A 404 -4.56 14.39 -15.95
N GLN A 405 -5.71 14.19 -15.30
CA GLN A 405 -5.92 14.54 -13.89
C GLN A 405 -6.53 13.38 -13.10
N LEU A 406 -6.05 13.22 -11.87
CA LEU A 406 -6.60 12.29 -10.88
C LEU A 406 -7.08 13.07 -9.65
N LEU A 407 -8.17 12.62 -9.05
CA LEU A 407 -8.64 13.07 -7.75
C LEU A 407 -7.99 12.20 -6.67
N VAL A 408 -7.15 12.77 -5.82
CA VAL A 408 -6.55 12.06 -4.71
C VAL A 408 -7.47 12.16 -3.51
N THR A 409 -7.94 10.99 -3.06
CA THR A 409 -8.66 10.80 -1.80
C THR A 409 -7.71 10.27 -0.73
N SER A 410 -8.04 10.49 0.54
CA SER A 410 -7.32 9.91 1.67
C SER A 410 -8.22 9.91 2.92
N TYR A 411 -7.80 9.24 3.99
CA TYR A 411 -8.31 9.60 5.30
C TYR A 411 -7.50 10.76 5.89
N MET A 412 -8.08 11.42 6.88
CA MET A 412 -7.51 12.52 7.65
C MET A 412 -7.68 12.27 9.14
N THR A 413 -6.71 12.76 9.92
CA THR A 413 -6.48 12.46 11.32
C THR A 413 -6.05 11.00 11.53
N ASN A 414 -4.86 10.79 12.10
CA ASN A 414 -4.43 9.44 12.44
C ASN A 414 -5.33 8.82 13.53
N ARG A 415 -5.50 7.49 13.44
CA ARG A 415 -6.38 6.68 14.28
C ARG A 415 -6.10 6.79 15.78
N ASN A 416 -7.06 6.36 16.58
CA ASN A 416 -6.92 6.17 18.04
C ASN A 416 -6.68 7.47 18.82
N GLY A 417 -7.25 8.58 18.34
CA GLY A 417 -7.27 9.85 19.06
C GLY A 417 -5.90 10.51 19.23
N VAL A 418 -4.91 10.20 18.39
CA VAL A 418 -3.56 10.79 18.50
C VAL A 418 -3.54 12.30 18.33
N ALA A 419 -4.50 12.86 17.58
CA ALA A 419 -4.70 14.30 17.45
C ALA A 419 -5.35 14.92 18.71
N GLY A 420 -6.18 14.14 19.41
CA GLY A 420 -6.86 14.53 20.63
C GLY A 420 -8.17 13.76 20.78
N GLU A 421 -8.75 13.79 21.98
CA GLU A 421 -10.07 13.21 22.24
C GLU A 421 -11.13 13.85 21.33
N GLY A 422 -11.97 13.02 20.70
CA GLY A 422 -13.01 13.46 19.77
C GLY A 422 -12.50 13.89 18.39
N MET A 423 -11.20 13.78 18.13
CA MET A 423 -10.61 13.99 16.80
C MET A 423 -10.47 12.62 16.11
N ASP A 424 -11.59 12.08 15.66
CA ASP A 424 -11.67 10.76 15.04
C ASP A 424 -11.15 10.81 13.60
N SER A 425 -10.62 9.71 13.11
CA SER A 425 -10.27 9.51 11.70
C SER A 425 -11.50 9.69 10.84
N THR A 426 -11.36 10.46 9.77
CA THR A 426 -12.46 10.82 8.86
C THR A 426 -11.94 10.92 7.44
N TRP A 427 -12.82 11.09 6.46
CA TRP A 427 -12.38 11.34 5.08
C TRP A 427 -11.80 12.75 4.94
N ALA A 428 -10.66 12.84 4.25
CA ALA A 428 -10.04 14.11 3.92
C ALA A 428 -10.87 14.87 2.86
N PRO A 429 -10.68 16.20 2.75
CA PRO A 429 -10.90 16.90 1.50
C PRO A 429 -10.01 16.28 0.41
N SER A 430 -10.58 15.98 -0.74
CA SER A 430 -9.85 15.44 -1.88
C SER A 430 -9.20 16.58 -2.67
N PHE A 431 -8.15 16.28 -3.44
CA PHE A 431 -7.47 17.30 -4.26
C PHE A 431 -6.98 16.74 -5.59
N LEU A 432 -6.83 17.60 -6.59
CA LEU A 432 -6.39 17.18 -7.92
C LEU A 432 -4.87 17.02 -8.00
N LEU A 433 -4.45 15.96 -8.67
CA LEU A 433 -3.10 15.67 -9.09
C LEU A 433 -3.04 15.73 -10.62
N GLN A 434 -2.17 16.58 -11.16
CA GLN A 434 -1.84 16.59 -12.57
C GLN A 434 -0.85 15.47 -12.90
N ILE A 435 -1.12 14.75 -13.98
CA ILE A 435 -0.23 13.79 -14.61
C ILE A 435 0.34 14.44 -15.87
N ASN A 436 1.66 14.55 -15.95
CA ASN A 436 2.33 15.21 -17.06
C ASN A 436 2.84 14.15 -18.08
N PRO A 437 2.85 14.46 -19.40
CA PRO A 437 3.32 13.53 -20.42
C PRO A 437 4.78 13.08 -20.29
N ASP A 438 5.61 13.88 -19.62
CA ASP A 438 7.03 13.64 -19.35
C ASP A 438 7.30 12.70 -18.15
N ASN A 439 6.26 12.00 -17.68
CA ASN A 439 6.28 11.10 -16.52
C ASN A 439 6.56 11.84 -15.19
N THR A 440 6.20 13.12 -15.12
CA THR A 440 6.15 13.86 -13.86
C THR A 440 4.72 14.07 -13.37
N THR A 441 4.56 14.49 -12.13
CA THR A 441 3.26 14.84 -11.55
C THR A 441 3.33 16.15 -10.79
N THR A 442 2.19 16.79 -10.57
CA THR A 442 2.13 18.06 -9.83
C THR A 442 0.81 18.18 -9.07
N VAL A 443 0.89 18.47 -7.76
CA VAL A 443 -0.28 18.77 -6.93
C VAL A 443 -0.89 20.11 -7.34
N LEU A 444 -2.21 20.15 -7.54
CA LEU A 444 -2.94 21.35 -7.97
C LEU A 444 -3.64 22.05 -6.81
N ALA A 445 -3.83 23.37 -6.95
CA ALA A 445 -4.60 24.20 -6.01
C ALA A 445 -6.13 24.02 -6.17
N LYS A 446 -6.58 22.76 -6.24
CA LYS A 446 -7.97 22.38 -6.49
C LYS A 446 -8.36 21.33 -5.47
N MET A 447 -9.27 21.70 -4.56
CA MET A 447 -9.67 20.90 -3.42
C MET A 447 -11.20 20.80 -3.34
N THR A 448 -11.70 19.71 -2.76
CA THR A 448 -13.13 19.42 -2.62
C THR A 448 -13.62 19.59 -1.18
N ASN A 449 -14.90 19.30 -0.94
CA ASN A 449 -15.40 18.96 0.40
C ASN A 449 -14.73 17.68 0.93
N GLN A 450 -14.83 17.43 2.24
CA GLN A 450 -14.46 16.13 2.82
C GLN A 450 -15.27 15.00 2.19
N GLY A 451 -14.61 13.92 1.78
CA GLY A 451 -15.30 12.72 1.34
C GLY A 451 -15.96 12.81 -0.03
N ASP A 452 -15.52 13.75 -0.86
CA ASP A 452 -15.90 13.79 -2.27
C ASP A 452 -15.00 12.86 -3.09
N TRP A 453 -15.62 11.87 -3.72
CA TRP A 453 -14.95 10.85 -4.55
C TRP A 453 -15.09 11.14 -6.04
N ILE A 454 -15.87 12.16 -6.43
CA ILE A 454 -16.23 12.47 -7.80
C ILE A 454 -15.92 13.94 -8.06
N TRP A 455 -14.93 14.22 -8.90
CA TRP A 455 -14.74 15.59 -9.35
C TRP A 455 -15.81 15.97 -10.38
N ASP A 456 -16.74 16.84 -9.99
CA ASP A 456 -17.75 17.46 -10.84
C ASP A 456 -17.69 19.00 -10.83
N ASP A 457 -18.61 19.65 -11.56
CA ASP A 457 -18.64 21.11 -11.71
C ASP A 457 -18.86 21.88 -10.40
N SER A 458 -19.32 21.19 -9.35
CA SER A 458 -19.60 21.74 -8.03
C SER A 458 -18.65 21.25 -6.93
N SER A 459 -17.66 20.42 -7.27
CA SER A 459 -16.70 19.86 -6.30
C SER A 459 -15.76 20.91 -5.73
N GLU A 460 -15.35 21.92 -6.51
CA GLU A 460 -14.34 22.88 -6.07
C GLU A 460 -14.82 23.69 -4.84
N ASN A 461 -14.11 23.51 -3.72
CA ASN A 461 -14.32 24.26 -2.50
C ASN A 461 -13.01 24.85 -1.97
N LEU A 462 -12.77 26.11 -2.33
CA LEU A 462 -11.62 26.88 -1.84
C LEU A 462 -11.64 27.14 -0.32
N GLY A 463 -12.79 26.97 0.33
CA GLY A 463 -12.92 27.13 1.78
C GLY A 463 -12.23 26.03 2.59
N MET A 464 -11.91 24.89 1.98
CA MET A 464 -11.19 23.78 2.60
C MET A 464 -9.67 23.94 2.53
N ILE A 465 -9.18 24.82 1.65
CA ILE A 465 -7.75 25.08 1.48
C ILE A 465 -7.22 25.79 2.73
N GLY A 466 -6.20 25.20 3.33
CA GLY A 466 -5.45 25.78 4.43
C GLY A 466 -4.16 26.45 3.94
N ASP A 467 -3.49 27.08 4.88
CA ASP A 467 -2.11 27.54 4.81
C ASP A 467 -1.36 27.03 6.05
N LEU A 468 -0.09 27.38 6.18
CA LEU A 468 0.72 26.93 7.32
C LEU A 468 0.09 27.31 8.67
N ASP A 469 -0.63 28.44 8.74
CA ASP A 469 -1.29 28.96 9.95
C ASP A 469 -2.60 28.25 10.27
N SER A 470 -3.43 28.00 9.27
CA SER A 470 -4.74 27.38 9.42
C SER A 470 -4.72 25.85 9.32
N ALA A 471 -3.57 25.25 8.99
CA ALA A 471 -3.37 23.80 9.01
C ALA A 471 -3.34 23.19 10.42
N ALA A 472 -3.18 24.02 11.46
CA ALA A 472 -3.17 23.60 12.86
C ALA A 472 -4.44 24.06 13.58
N LEU A 473 -5.00 23.19 14.42
CA LEU A 473 -5.93 23.60 15.47
C LEU A 473 -5.20 24.35 16.60
N PRO A 474 -5.92 25.17 17.41
CA PRO A 474 -5.34 25.80 18.59
C PRO A 474 -4.65 24.78 19.52
N GLY A 475 -3.36 25.01 19.79
CA GLY A 475 -2.53 24.16 20.66
C GLY A 475 -1.73 23.06 19.96
N GLU A 476 -2.01 22.74 18.69
CA GLU A 476 -1.27 21.68 17.96
C GLU A 476 0.18 22.08 17.64
N ARG A 477 0.45 23.36 17.42
CA ARG A 477 1.81 23.87 17.14
C ARG A 477 2.77 23.73 18.32
N ASP A 478 2.24 23.77 19.53
CA ASP A 478 3.01 23.64 20.77
C ASP A 478 3.06 22.19 21.27
N LYS A 479 2.32 21.29 20.62
CA LYS A 479 2.24 19.87 20.99
C LYS A 479 3.47 19.12 20.46
N PRO A 480 4.19 18.39 21.33
CA PRO A 480 5.27 17.53 20.86
C PRO A 480 4.72 16.37 20.02
N VAL A 481 5.39 16.06 18.92
CA VAL A 481 5.31 14.77 18.23
C VAL A 481 6.59 13.99 18.54
N ASP A 482 6.61 12.68 18.32
CA ASP A 482 7.83 11.86 18.50
C ASP A 482 8.58 12.14 19.82
N TRP A 483 7.83 12.07 20.93
CA TRP A 483 8.26 12.33 22.32
C TRP A 483 8.52 13.79 22.68
N ASP A 484 9.50 14.45 22.07
CA ASP A 484 9.94 15.80 22.47
C ASP A 484 10.11 16.78 21.30
N LEU A 485 9.82 16.35 20.07
CA LEU A 485 9.98 17.19 18.89
C LEU A 485 8.92 18.28 18.86
N ILE A 486 9.39 19.52 19.01
CA ILE A 486 8.62 20.77 18.89
C ILE A 486 9.43 21.71 18.00
N GLY A 487 8.76 22.58 17.25
CA GLY A 487 9.45 23.54 16.36
C GLY A 487 9.88 22.92 15.04
N TYR A 488 8.91 22.32 14.36
CA TYR A 488 9.05 21.72 13.03
C TYR A 488 9.67 22.68 12.01
N GLY A 489 10.42 22.12 11.06
CA GLY A 489 10.93 22.84 9.88
C GLY A 489 9.86 23.09 8.81
N LEU A 490 8.59 23.23 9.20
CA LEU A 490 7.49 23.49 8.27
C LEU A 490 7.70 24.82 7.56
N LYS A 491 7.41 24.86 6.27
CA LYS A 491 7.46 26.07 5.45
C LYS A 491 6.22 26.22 4.59
N PRO A 492 5.84 27.46 4.24
CA PRO A 492 4.79 27.69 3.26
C PRO A 492 5.13 26.97 1.95
N HIS A 493 4.14 26.29 1.40
CA HIS A 493 4.14 25.78 0.05
C HIS A 493 2.75 26.06 -0.52
N ASP A 494 2.71 26.65 -1.70
CA ASP A 494 1.48 26.70 -2.46
C ASP A 494 1.46 25.47 -3.38
N PRO A 495 0.29 24.86 -3.62
CA PRO A 495 0.15 23.89 -4.68
C PRO A 495 0.65 24.51 -5.99
N ALA A 496 1.49 23.79 -6.72
CA ALA A 496 2.08 24.32 -7.92
C ALA A 496 1.01 24.61 -8.99
N THR A 497 1.23 25.68 -9.75
CA THR A 497 0.45 25.90 -10.98
C THR A 497 0.95 24.90 -12.02
N PRO A 498 0.05 24.17 -12.73
CA PRO A 498 0.49 23.29 -13.80
C PRO A 498 1.25 24.13 -14.83
N ASN A 499 2.40 23.64 -15.28
CA ASN A 499 3.08 24.26 -16.41
C ASN A 499 2.14 24.18 -17.63
N ASP A 500 2.03 25.25 -18.41
CA ASP A 500 1.38 25.16 -19.71
C ASP A 500 2.08 24.03 -20.49
N PRO A 501 1.33 23.10 -21.13
CA PRO A 501 1.94 22.07 -21.96
C PRO A 501 2.92 22.73 -22.91
N GLU A 502 4.19 22.33 -22.87
CA GLU A 502 5.15 22.83 -23.84
C GLU A 502 4.56 22.58 -25.23
N THR A 503 4.47 23.63 -26.04
CA THR A 503 4.01 23.49 -27.42
C THR A 503 4.92 22.47 -28.07
N PRO A 504 4.40 21.37 -28.63
CA PRO A 504 5.24 20.34 -29.22
C PRO A 504 6.22 21.01 -30.17
N THR A 505 7.52 20.84 -29.90
CA THR A 505 8.54 21.34 -30.82
C THR A 505 8.26 20.71 -32.17
N THR A 506 8.28 21.53 -33.22
CA THR A 506 8.08 21.02 -34.57
C THR A 506 9.15 19.95 -34.78
N PRO A 507 8.78 18.69 -35.13
CA PRO A 507 9.77 17.64 -35.33
C PRO A 507 10.84 18.17 -36.30
N GLU A 508 12.11 18.10 -35.90
CA GLU A 508 13.18 18.43 -36.83
C GLU A 508 12.97 17.57 -38.08
N THR A 509 13.01 18.21 -39.25
CA THR A 509 12.93 17.52 -40.53
C THR A 509 13.97 16.41 -40.50
N PRO A 510 13.60 15.13 -40.65
CA PRO A 510 14.56 14.04 -40.64
C PRO A 510 15.66 14.35 -41.64
N GLU A 511 16.91 14.34 -41.19
CA GLU A 511 18.03 14.43 -42.13
C GLU A 511 17.85 13.33 -43.19
N THR A 512 18.05 13.70 -44.45
CA THR A 512 18.01 12.72 -45.55
C THR A 512 18.93 11.56 -45.20
N PRO A 513 18.42 10.32 -45.12
CA PRO A 513 19.26 9.16 -44.83
C PRO A 513 20.42 9.13 -45.81
N ASN A 514 21.64 9.04 -45.29
CA ASN A 514 22.81 8.80 -46.14
C ASN A 514 22.53 7.57 -47.00
N THR A 515 22.83 7.68 -48.29
CA THR A 515 22.71 6.57 -49.24
C THR A 515 23.43 5.36 -48.65
N PRO A 516 22.75 4.22 -48.42
CA PRO A 516 23.40 3.03 -47.90
C PRO A 516 24.59 2.68 -48.80
N GLU A 517 25.76 2.46 -48.21
CA GLU A 517 26.88 1.93 -48.97
C GLU A 517 26.45 0.59 -49.59
N THR A 518 26.80 0.41 -50.87
CA THR A 518 26.56 -0.84 -51.59
C THR A 518 27.10 -2.01 -50.76
N PRO A 519 26.25 -2.99 -50.38
CA PRO A 519 26.69 -4.15 -49.64
C PRO A 519 27.82 -4.84 -50.40
N LYS A 520 28.96 -5.05 -49.75
CA LYS A 520 30.02 -5.90 -50.32
C LYS A 520 29.43 -7.28 -50.54
N THR A 521 29.73 -7.87 -51.69
CA THR A 521 29.35 -9.24 -52.02
C THR A 521 29.79 -10.16 -50.88
N PRO A 522 28.89 -10.92 -50.25
CA PRO A 522 29.27 -11.87 -49.21
C PRO A 522 30.30 -12.84 -49.77
N GLU A 523 31.39 -13.06 -49.03
CA GLU A 523 32.29 -14.16 -49.36
C GLU A 523 31.54 -15.48 -49.24
N ASN A 524 31.82 -16.39 -50.18
CA ASN A 524 31.11 -17.65 -50.28
C ASN A 524 31.31 -18.44 -48.97
N PRO A 525 30.24 -18.87 -48.27
CA PRO A 525 30.38 -19.65 -47.06
C PRO A 525 31.22 -20.90 -47.35
N GLY A 526 32.26 -21.11 -46.55
CA GLY A 526 33.01 -22.36 -46.59
C GLY A 526 32.07 -23.55 -46.37
N THR A 527 32.36 -24.67 -47.03
CA THR A 527 31.60 -25.92 -46.86
C THR A 527 31.52 -26.28 -45.38
N PRO A 528 30.31 -26.49 -44.82
CA PRO A 528 30.14 -26.92 -43.45
C PRO A 528 30.92 -28.23 -43.21
N GLN A 529 31.72 -28.28 -42.15
CA GLN A 529 32.29 -29.55 -41.71
C GLN A 529 31.16 -30.45 -41.20
N THR A 530 31.22 -31.72 -41.56
CA THR A 530 30.29 -32.75 -41.11
C THR A 530 30.37 -32.85 -39.58
N PRO A 531 29.27 -32.73 -38.83
CA PRO A 531 29.29 -32.93 -37.39
C PRO A 531 29.78 -34.32 -37.05
N GLU A 532 30.67 -34.44 -36.08
CA GLU A 532 31.03 -35.74 -35.53
C GLU A 532 29.81 -36.37 -34.84
N THR A 533 29.64 -37.67 -35.04
CA THR A 533 28.56 -38.46 -34.44
C THR A 533 28.61 -38.36 -32.90
N PRO A 534 27.51 -37.98 -32.23
CA PRO A 534 27.45 -37.99 -30.78
C PRO A 534 27.71 -39.40 -30.23
N ASN A 535 28.56 -39.51 -29.21
CA ASN A 535 28.73 -40.76 -28.48
C ASN A 535 27.41 -41.16 -27.79
N THR A 536 27.09 -42.45 -27.85
CA THR A 536 25.94 -43.05 -27.16
C THR A 536 26.00 -42.78 -25.65
N PRO A 537 24.91 -42.30 -25.02
CA PRO A 537 24.86 -42.14 -23.57
C PRO A 537 25.07 -43.48 -22.86
N GLU A 538 25.89 -43.48 -21.80
CA GLU A 538 26.00 -44.64 -20.92
C GLU A 538 24.69 -44.87 -20.14
N VAL A 539 24.35 -46.15 -19.97
CA VAL A 539 23.12 -46.60 -19.30
C VAL A 539 23.18 -46.27 -17.81
N PRO A 540 22.14 -45.66 -17.21
CA PRO A 540 22.11 -45.40 -15.77
C PRO A 540 22.20 -46.72 -14.97
N LEU A 541 23.05 -46.73 -13.93
CA LEU A 541 23.11 -47.84 -12.98
C LEU A 541 21.81 -47.92 -12.17
N THR A 542 21.32 -49.14 -11.99
CA THR A 542 20.13 -49.48 -11.19
C THR A 542 20.35 -49.12 -9.71
N PRO A 543 19.39 -48.48 -9.02
CA PRO A 543 19.51 -48.20 -7.59
C PRO A 543 19.54 -49.50 -6.76
N GLU A 544 20.43 -49.58 -5.77
CA GLU A 544 20.42 -50.65 -4.77
C GLU A 544 19.24 -50.49 -3.80
N ASN A 545 18.69 -51.63 -3.39
CA ASN A 545 17.54 -51.72 -2.48
C ASN A 545 17.90 -51.29 -1.04
N PRO A 546 16.99 -50.64 -0.29
CA PRO A 546 17.25 -50.25 1.09
C PRO A 546 17.39 -51.46 2.03
N LYS A 547 18.38 -51.44 2.92
CA LYS A 547 18.48 -52.42 4.03
C LYS A 547 17.48 -52.11 5.14
N GLN A 548 16.86 -53.17 5.65
CA GLN A 548 15.86 -53.17 6.72
C GLN A 548 16.48 -52.81 8.09
N PRO A 549 15.76 -52.11 9.01
CA PRO A 549 16.28 -51.78 10.33
C PRO A 549 16.24 -52.99 11.29
N GLU A 550 17.34 -53.21 12.02
CA GLU A 550 17.38 -54.19 13.11
C GLU A 550 16.77 -53.62 14.40
N THR A 551 15.91 -54.43 15.01
CA THR A 551 15.23 -54.24 16.29
C THR A 551 16.17 -54.37 17.49
N GLN A 552 16.14 -53.40 18.42
CA GLN A 552 16.55 -53.63 19.81
C GLN A 552 15.36 -53.46 20.75
N THR A 553 15.01 -54.52 21.47
CA THR A 553 13.99 -54.54 22.53
C THR A 553 14.62 -54.59 23.92
N ASN A 554 14.16 -53.65 24.75
CA ASN A 554 13.70 -53.78 26.15
C ASN A 554 14.69 -54.15 27.27
N ASN A 555 14.87 -53.30 28.29
CA ASN A 555 13.90 -53.10 29.39
C ASN A 555 14.52 -52.29 30.56
N ARG A 556 13.80 -51.27 31.08
CA ARG A 556 13.50 -51.05 32.51
C ARG A 556 12.70 -49.74 32.74
N LEU A 557 11.47 -49.91 33.24
CA LEU A 557 10.59 -48.93 33.92
C LEU A 557 10.85 -48.99 35.45
N PRO A 558 10.47 -48.00 36.32
CA PRO A 558 9.10 -47.47 36.57
C PRO A 558 9.00 -45.92 36.73
N GLN A 559 7.96 -45.24 36.24
CA GLN A 559 6.64 -44.89 36.86
C GLN A 559 6.61 -43.81 37.98
N THR A 560 5.83 -42.76 37.68
CA THR A 560 4.83 -41.99 38.47
C THR A 560 5.22 -41.05 39.62
N GLY A 561 4.68 -39.82 39.56
CA GLY A 561 3.79 -39.31 40.62
C GLY A 561 4.20 -38.04 41.41
N ASN A 562 3.61 -36.91 41.03
CA ASN A 562 3.03 -35.84 41.88
C ASN A 562 3.51 -35.62 43.33
N ASN A 563 3.97 -34.40 43.66
CA ASN A 563 3.17 -33.35 44.35
C ASN A 563 4.01 -32.16 44.90
N ALA A 564 3.51 -30.95 44.62
CA ALA A 564 3.40 -29.75 45.46
C ALA A 564 4.63 -29.19 46.23
N ASN A 565 5.06 -27.97 45.89
CA ASN A 565 4.61 -26.75 46.57
C ASN A 565 5.30 -25.46 46.04
N LYS A 566 4.44 -24.53 45.61
CA LYS A 566 4.39 -23.07 45.87
C LYS A 566 5.62 -22.16 45.67
N ALA A 567 5.35 -21.18 44.82
CA ALA A 567 5.68 -19.75 44.92
C ALA A 567 7.04 -19.29 44.40
N VAL A 568 7.06 -18.74 43.17
CA VAL A 568 7.19 -17.28 42.95
C VAL A 568 6.31 -16.91 41.75
N ILE A 569 5.37 -16.00 41.99
CA ILE A 569 4.56 -15.31 40.98
C ILE A 569 5.45 -14.20 40.38
N GLY A 570 5.60 -14.18 39.07
CA GLY A 570 6.23 -13.11 38.31
C GLY A 570 5.66 -13.08 36.90
N LEU A 571 4.75 -12.14 36.69
CA LEU A 571 4.10 -11.67 35.44
C LEU A 571 5.09 -11.68 34.25
N GLY A 572 4.77 -12.09 33.01
CA GLY A 572 3.48 -12.09 32.32
C GLY A 572 3.16 -10.69 31.78
N MET A 573 3.53 -10.42 30.52
CA MET A 573 3.14 -9.29 29.63
C MET A 573 4.32 -8.41 29.15
N GLY A 574 4.43 -8.27 27.82
CA GLY A 574 4.95 -7.04 27.21
C GLY A 574 5.87 -7.21 26.00
N THR A 575 5.31 -7.43 24.80
CA THR A 575 5.82 -6.85 23.54
C THR A 575 4.69 -6.76 22.53
N LEU A 576 3.83 -5.75 22.70
CA LEU A 576 2.84 -5.33 21.70
C LEU A 576 2.48 -3.87 21.96
N LEU A 577 3.47 -2.97 21.93
CA LEU A 577 3.29 -1.51 21.98
C LEU A 577 4.51 -0.80 21.38
N SER A 578 4.40 -0.36 20.13
CA SER A 578 5.20 0.75 19.58
C SER A 578 4.30 1.86 19.04
N MET A 579 3.17 2.08 19.72
CA MET A 579 2.37 3.30 19.63
C MET A 579 1.77 3.62 21.00
N PHE A 580 2.56 4.15 21.94
CA PHE A 580 2.06 5.01 23.01
C PHE A 580 3.22 5.86 23.57
N GLY A 581 3.11 7.17 23.41
CA GLY A 581 3.92 8.13 24.15
C GLY A 581 3.59 8.03 25.64
N LEU A 582 4.60 7.73 26.46
CA LEU A 582 4.46 7.71 27.91
C LEU A 582 4.40 9.14 28.46
N ALA A 583 3.20 9.57 28.88
CA ALA A 583 3.03 10.73 29.74
C ALA A 583 3.51 10.40 31.17
N GLY A 584 4.62 11.03 31.59
CA GLY A 584 5.16 10.90 32.94
C GLY A 584 4.34 11.65 33.99
N ILE A 585 3.80 10.93 34.97
CA ILE A 585 3.15 11.51 36.15
C ILE A 585 4.23 11.95 37.16
N ASN A 586 4.35 13.27 37.34
CA ASN A 586 5.15 13.89 38.39
C ASN A 586 4.51 13.68 39.78
N LYS A 587 5.14 12.88 40.65
CA LYS A 587 4.88 12.91 42.10
C LYS A 587 5.80 13.94 42.77
N ARG A 588 5.25 15.13 43.04
CA ARG A 588 5.79 16.07 44.02
C ARG A 588 5.85 15.40 45.39
N ARG A 589 7.01 15.42 46.05
CA ARG A 589 7.11 15.30 47.52
C ARG A 589 7.38 16.69 48.07
N PHE A 590 6.48 17.14 48.94
CA PHE A 590 6.72 18.24 49.87
C PHE A 590 7.42 17.69 51.11
N ASN A 591 8.36 18.49 51.61
CA ASN A 591 9.16 18.43 52.84
C ASN A 591 10.27 17.38 52.91
#